data_AF-A0A4V0ZHI8-F1
#
_entry.id   AF-A0A4V0ZHI8-F1
#
_cell.length_a   1.000
_cell.length_b   1.000
_cell.length_c   1.000
_cell.angle_alpha   90.00
_cell.angle_beta   90.00
_cell.angle_gamma   90.00
#
_symmetry.space_group_name_H-M   'P 1'
#
loop_
_entity.id
_entity.type
_entity.pdbx_description
1 polymer ?
#
loop_
_entity_poly.entity_id
_entity_poly.type
_entity_poly.pdbx_seq_one_letter_code
_entity_poly.pdbx_strand_id
1 'polypeptide(L)'
;MKGDIRKALDYLNASQQRATYDAIKSYLGFGTFDKIDWNEILGPNRQYTSWVVNKKTGMPNGFKPADLHPDLMVNEEIITKGRQLLAAIEEFDGETGAAESAAPKVEVADCHGNNAAVMCPNCSKAYLISGFLNKGVRSCPHCGKSKAVFAEVKAEWEALHEDDVIDSEQESSRLIFKKEWLGYDVWVTFSEEDTTYRYPHDQLLQTFISRLGIIEGTKSWDHDGIYSFPRLSGEQKKMLKRYIIEVRNVPEATQAAETGFELPEIKTAKKAEDLED
;
A
#
# COMPACT_ATOMS: atom_id res chain seq x y z
N MET A 1 3.13 6.88 22.92
CA MET A 1 4.32 6.04 23.16
C MET A 1 5.54 6.93 23.14
N LYS A 2 6.48 6.76 24.07
CA LYS A 2 7.72 7.56 24.17
C LYS A 2 8.89 6.93 23.41
N GLY A 3 8.98 5.61 23.40
CA GLY A 3 9.96 4.84 22.63
C GLY A 3 9.36 4.17 21.40
N ASP A 4 10.23 3.72 20.50
CA ASP A 4 9.89 2.91 19.32
C ASP A 4 10.30 1.45 19.57
N ILE A 5 9.32 0.53 19.55
CA ILE A 5 9.57 -0.89 19.80
C ILE A 5 10.58 -1.48 18.80
N ARG A 6 10.61 -0.99 17.56
CA ARG A 6 11.53 -1.50 16.53
C ARG A 6 12.97 -1.21 16.90
N LYS A 7 13.27 0.03 17.27
CA LYS A 7 14.60 0.42 17.76
C LYS A 7 15.06 -0.43 18.94
N ALA A 8 14.16 -0.69 19.89
CA ALA A 8 14.48 -1.55 21.02
C ALA A 8 14.81 -2.99 20.57
N LEU A 9 14.02 -3.59 19.69
CA LEU A 9 14.28 -4.94 19.20
C LEU A 9 15.55 -5.01 18.34
N ASP A 10 15.83 -4.01 17.52
CA ASP A 10 17.06 -3.91 16.72
C ASP A 10 18.29 -3.87 17.63
N TYR A 11 18.28 -3.00 18.65
CA TYR A 11 19.34 -2.95 19.64
C TYR A 11 19.53 -4.29 20.36
N LEU A 12 18.45 -4.87 20.90
CA LEU A 12 18.53 -6.13 21.65
C LEU A 12 19.07 -7.29 20.79
N ASN A 13 18.66 -7.33 19.52
CA ASN A 13 19.12 -8.35 18.58
C ASN A 13 20.59 -8.15 18.19
N ALA A 14 21.01 -6.92 17.89
CA ALA A 14 22.39 -6.60 17.53
C ALA A 14 23.37 -6.80 18.69
N SER A 15 22.96 -6.46 19.91
CA SER A 15 23.76 -6.59 21.13
C SER A 15 23.63 -7.96 21.82
N GLN A 16 22.79 -8.85 21.28
CA GLN A 16 22.44 -10.13 21.90
C GLN A 16 22.04 -10.00 23.38
N GLN A 17 21.33 -8.92 23.68
CA GLN A 17 21.00 -8.49 25.03
C GLN A 17 19.53 -8.80 25.32
N ARG A 18 19.24 -9.40 26.47
CA ARG A 18 17.85 -9.61 26.93
C ARG A 18 17.33 -8.40 27.69
N ALA A 19 16.04 -8.13 27.55
CA ALA A 19 15.33 -7.10 28.32
C ALA A 19 14.02 -7.65 28.89
N THR A 20 13.62 -7.19 30.07
CA THR A 20 12.34 -7.61 30.65
C THR A 20 11.15 -6.91 29.99
N TYR A 21 9.98 -7.55 30.01
CA TYR A 21 8.72 -6.91 29.60
C TYR A 21 8.48 -5.58 30.32
N ASP A 22 8.83 -5.46 31.61
CA ASP A 22 8.70 -4.23 32.38
C ASP A 22 9.65 -3.12 31.88
N ALA A 23 10.87 -3.48 31.44
CA ALA A 23 11.81 -2.53 30.86
C ALA A 23 11.28 -1.98 29.53
N ILE A 24 10.80 -2.86 28.65
CA ILE A 24 10.18 -2.49 27.37
C ILE A 24 8.93 -1.63 27.60
N LYS A 25 8.07 -2.04 28.53
CA LYS A 25 6.86 -1.31 28.92
C LYS A 25 7.18 0.13 29.35
N SER A 26 8.18 0.28 30.22
CA SER A 26 8.63 1.57 30.71
C SER A 26 9.28 2.42 29.61
N TYR A 27 10.06 1.80 28.71
CA TYR A 27 10.67 2.46 27.56
C TYR A 27 9.61 3.01 26.57
N LEU A 28 8.58 2.22 26.28
CA LEU A 28 7.46 2.65 25.43
C LEU A 28 6.58 3.73 26.09
N GLY A 29 6.78 3.99 27.37
CA GLY A 29 6.10 5.05 28.12
C GLY A 29 4.73 4.66 28.67
N PHE A 30 4.46 3.35 28.82
CA PHE A 30 3.26 2.88 29.50
C PHE A 30 3.41 2.96 31.02
N GLY A 31 2.32 3.25 31.72
CA GLY A 31 2.25 3.29 33.17
C GLY A 31 2.22 1.89 33.78
N THR A 32 2.62 1.76 35.05
CA THR A 32 2.73 0.48 35.76
C THR A 32 1.45 -0.38 35.67
N PHE A 33 0.28 0.25 35.68
CA PHE A 33 -1.02 -0.42 35.70
C PHE A 33 -1.65 -0.66 34.33
N ASP A 34 -1.02 -0.20 33.25
CA ASP A 34 -1.58 -0.39 31.90
C ASP A 34 -1.57 -1.87 31.53
N LYS A 35 -2.73 -2.38 31.08
CA LYS A 35 -2.82 -3.72 30.48
C LYS A 35 -2.30 -3.63 29.05
N ILE A 36 -1.32 -4.47 28.73
CA ILE A 36 -0.66 -4.48 27.42
C ILE A 36 -0.85 -5.86 26.80
N ASP A 37 -1.32 -5.89 25.56
CA ASP A 37 -1.26 -7.09 24.72
C ASP A 37 0.09 -7.14 24.00
N TRP A 38 0.98 -8.00 24.48
CA TRP A 38 2.32 -8.14 23.90
C TRP A 38 2.31 -8.73 22.49
N ASN A 39 1.27 -9.48 22.10
CA ASN A 39 1.16 -10.01 20.74
C ASN A 39 0.86 -8.90 19.74
N GLU A 40 0.11 -7.88 20.15
CA GLU A 40 -0.17 -6.70 19.31
C GLU A 40 1.09 -5.83 19.14
N ILE A 41 1.86 -5.64 20.21
CA ILE A 41 3.06 -4.78 20.19
C ILE A 41 4.26 -5.46 19.52
N LEU A 42 4.57 -6.70 19.88
CA LEU A 42 5.75 -7.42 19.37
C LEU A 42 5.46 -8.13 18.04
N GLY A 43 4.19 -8.40 17.75
CA GLY A 43 3.77 -9.27 16.66
C GLY A 43 3.89 -10.76 17.01
N PRO A 44 3.89 -11.65 16.01
CA PRO A 44 3.97 -13.09 16.25
C PRO A 44 5.31 -13.50 16.88
N ASN A 45 5.28 -14.62 17.62
CA ASN A 45 6.48 -15.23 18.20
C ASN A 45 7.47 -15.63 17.09
N ARG A 46 8.72 -15.20 17.23
CA ARG A 46 9.84 -15.47 16.31
C ARG A 46 11.16 -15.12 17.01
N GLN A 47 12.27 -15.60 16.45
CA GLN A 47 13.61 -15.39 17.04
C GLN A 47 13.89 -13.92 17.38
N TYR A 48 13.54 -13.00 16.46
CA TYR A 48 13.72 -11.56 16.61
C TYR A 48 12.99 -10.95 17.83
N THR A 49 11.86 -11.51 18.27
CA THR A 49 11.10 -11.02 19.44
C THR A 49 11.41 -11.77 20.73
N SER A 50 12.23 -12.83 20.66
CA SER A 50 12.54 -13.70 21.81
C SER A 50 13.46 -13.05 22.86
N TRP A 51 14.06 -11.90 22.55
CA TRP A 51 14.89 -11.10 23.47
C TRP A 51 14.11 -10.44 24.62
N VAL A 52 12.78 -10.35 24.51
CA VAL A 52 11.92 -9.80 25.56
C VAL A 52 11.47 -10.92 26.49
N VAL A 53 11.96 -10.90 27.73
CA VAL A 53 11.89 -12.04 28.65
C VAL A 53 11.13 -11.73 29.95
N ASN A 54 10.69 -12.78 30.63
CA ASN A 54 10.15 -12.65 31.98
C ASN A 54 11.27 -12.44 33.00
N LYS A 55 11.09 -11.49 33.92
CA LYS A 55 12.08 -11.12 34.94
C LYS A 55 12.49 -12.28 35.86
N LYS A 56 11.58 -13.22 36.16
CA LYS A 56 11.85 -14.32 37.09
C LYS A 56 12.56 -15.49 36.39
N THR A 57 12.19 -15.80 35.16
CA THR A 57 12.69 -16.98 34.45
C THR A 57 13.84 -16.68 33.50
N GLY A 58 14.01 -15.43 33.09
CA GLY A 58 14.97 -15.05 32.05
C GLY A 58 14.60 -15.57 30.65
N MET A 59 13.39 -16.12 30.49
CA MET A 59 12.89 -16.71 29.24
C MET A 59 11.65 -15.97 28.72
N PRO A 60 11.44 -15.90 27.40
CA PRO A 60 10.25 -15.30 26.82
C PRO A 60 9.01 -16.20 27.05
N ASN A 61 7.84 -15.59 27.22
CA ASN A 61 6.61 -16.32 27.53
C ASN A 61 5.91 -16.83 26.26
N GLY A 62 5.60 -18.13 26.20
CA GLY A 62 4.78 -18.71 25.11
C GLY A 62 5.52 -19.01 23.80
N PHE A 63 6.86 -18.91 23.79
CA PHE A 63 7.69 -19.22 22.61
C PHE A 63 7.92 -20.73 22.50
N LYS A 64 7.88 -21.28 21.28
CA LYS A 64 8.32 -22.65 21.03
C LYS A 64 9.85 -22.69 20.88
N PRO A 65 10.51 -23.85 21.04
CA PRO A 65 11.96 -23.95 20.88
C PRO A 65 12.49 -23.41 19.54
N ALA A 66 11.75 -23.58 18.43
CA ALA A 66 12.12 -23.05 17.12
C ALA A 66 12.03 -21.52 17.01
N ASP A 67 11.25 -20.89 17.88
CA ASP A 67 11.04 -19.43 17.91
C ASP A 67 12.07 -18.72 18.79
N LEU A 68 12.91 -19.46 19.54
CA LEU A 68 13.95 -18.89 20.38
C LEU A 68 15.19 -18.58 19.55
N HIS A 69 15.79 -17.40 19.76
CA HIS A 69 17.09 -17.09 19.17
C HIS A 69 18.15 -18.07 19.71
N PRO A 70 19.03 -18.65 18.86
CA PRO A 70 20.05 -19.60 19.32
C PRO A 70 20.98 -19.01 20.39
N ASP A 71 21.27 -17.72 20.27
CA ASP A 71 22.18 -17.00 21.17
C ASP A 71 21.47 -16.35 22.37
N LEU A 72 20.21 -16.69 22.64
CA LEU A 72 19.40 -16.02 23.68
C LEU A 72 20.05 -16.04 25.08
N MET A 73 20.86 -17.07 25.36
CA MET A 73 21.51 -17.30 26.65
C MET A 73 23.00 -16.95 26.65
N VAL A 74 23.54 -16.37 25.57
CA VAL A 74 24.98 -16.01 25.48
C VAL A 74 25.35 -14.92 26.48
N ASN A 75 24.49 -13.93 26.65
CA ASN A 75 24.68 -12.85 27.63
C ASN A 75 23.82 -13.08 28.87
N GLU A 76 24.45 -13.19 30.04
CA GLU A 76 23.78 -13.41 31.32
C GLU A 76 23.06 -12.16 31.86
N GLU A 77 23.50 -10.97 31.46
CA GLU A 77 22.90 -9.73 31.92
C GLU A 77 21.50 -9.56 31.32
N ILE A 78 20.56 -9.00 32.09
CA ILE A 78 19.20 -8.70 31.63
C ILE A 78 18.87 -7.26 31.99
N ILE A 79 18.49 -6.46 30.99
CA ILE A 79 18.03 -5.09 31.22
C ILE A 79 16.66 -5.13 31.88
N THR A 80 16.59 -4.66 33.13
CA THR A 80 15.34 -4.71 33.92
C THR A 80 14.63 -3.37 34.06
N LYS A 81 15.27 -2.26 33.68
CA LYS A 81 14.75 -0.90 33.84
C LYS A 81 14.64 -0.20 32.48
N GLY A 82 13.51 0.46 32.21
CA GLY A 82 13.30 1.16 30.93
C GLY A 82 14.28 2.31 30.68
N ARG A 83 14.73 3.00 31.73
CA ARG A 83 15.76 4.07 31.61
C ARG A 83 17.13 3.52 31.20
N GLN A 84 17.48 2.32 31.67
CA GLN A 84 18.72 1.64 31.27
C GLN A 84 18.63 1.24 29.80
N LEU A 85 17.48 0.69 29.36
CA LEU A 85 17.24 0.35 27.97
C LEU A 85 17.33 1.58 27.05
N LEU A 86 16.71 2.70 27.45
CA LEU A 86 16.76 3.95 26.68
C LEU A 86 18.20 4.44 26.49
N ALA A 87 18.98 4.51 27.57
CA ALA A 87 20.38 4.95 27.52
C ALA A 87 21.22 4.04 26.61
N ALA A 88 21.01 2.73 26.68
CA ALA A 88 21.74 1.78 25.85
C ALA A 88 21.38 1.90 24.35
N ILE A 89 20.12 2.18 24.03
CA ILE A 89 19.70 2.47 22.64
C ILE A 89 20.28 3.80 22.16
N GLU A 90 20.33 4.83 23.00
CA GLU A 90 20.92 6.13 22.65
C GLU A 90 22.44 6.03 22.43
N GLU A 91 23.14 5.23 23.24
CA GLU A 91 24.56 4.92 23.06
C GLU A 91 24.80 4.15 21.75
N PHE A 92 23.98 3.14 21.47
CA PHE A 92 24.03 2.38 20.23
C PHE A 92 23.78 3.23 18.97
N ASP A 93 22.77 4.11 19.01
CA ASP A 93 22.47 5.07 17.93
C ASP A 93 23.59 6.13 17.79
N GLY A 94 24.27 6.47 18.90
CA GLY A 94 25.38 7.43 18.92
C GLY A 94 26.69 6.89 18.38
N GLU A 95 27.03 5.64 18.71
CA GLU A 95 28.22 4.95 18.19
C GLU A 95 28.09 4.63 16.70
N THR A 96 26.87 4.31 16.24
CA THR A 96 26.58 4.15 14.82
C THR A 96 26.58 5.47 14.04
N GLY A 97 26.57 6.62 14.72
CA GLY A 97 26.56 7.95 14.11
C GLY A 97 27.93 8.58 13.81
N ALA A 98 29.05 8.04 14.32
CA ALA A 98 30.39 8.62 14.14
C ALA A 98 31.33 7.81 13.23
N ALA A 99 30.97 6.58 12.90
CA ALA A 99 31.46 5.98 11.67
C ALA A 99 30.65 6.61 10.54
N GLU A 100 31.29 7.50 9.78
CA GLU A 100 30.87 7.84 8.42
C GLU A 100 30.85 6.50 7.65
N SER A 101 29.73 5.78 7.76
CA SER A 101 29.53 4.54 7.04
C SER A 101 29.44 5.00 5.59
N ALA A 102 30.51 4.77 4.83
CA ALA A 102 30.35 4.36 3.46
C ALA A 102 29.15 3.42 3.47
N ALA A 103 28.04 3.87 2.86
CA ALA A 103 26.79 3.14 2.87
C ALA A 103 27.13 1.67 2.69
N PRO A 104 26.65 0.76 3.57
CA PRO A 104 27.01 -0.63 3.45
C PRO A 104 26.78 -1.00 1.99
N LYS A 105 27.86 -1.35 1.29
CA LYS A 105 27.73 -2.21 0.13
C LYS A 105 27.11 -3.44 0.73
N VAL A 106 25.79 -3.48 0.69
CA VAL A 106 25.04 -4.70 0.78
C VAL A 106 25.60 -5.47 -0.41
N GLU A 107 26.60 -6.33 -0.15
CA GLU A 107 26.63 -7.58 -0.89
C GLU A 107 25.25 -8.15 -0.65
N VAL A 108 24.40 -7.92 -1.64
CA VAL A 108 23.13 -8.59 -1.77
C VAL A 108 23.56 -10.04 -1.80
N ALA A 109 23.44 -10.70 -0.64
CA ALA A 109 23.42 -12.14 -0.61
C ALA A 109 22.35 -12.49 -1.62
N ASP A 110 22.82 -13.08 -2.72
CA ASP A 110 22.02 -13.65 -3.77
C ASP A 110 21.02 -14.61 -3.11
N CYS A 111 19.85 -14.08 -2.83
CA CYS A 111 18.65 -14.83 -2.56
C CYS A 111 17.90 -14.90 -3.88
N HIS A 112 18.43 -15.67 -4.83
CA HIS A 112 17.79 -16.07 -6.09
C HIS A 112 16.30 -15.70 -6.16
N GLY A 113 16.01 -14.58 -6.83
CA GLY A 113 14.65 -14.13 -7.07
C GLY A 113 14.54 -12.61 -7.08
N ASN A 114 14.66 -12.02 -8.27
CA ASN A 114 14.26 -10.70 -8.78
C ASN A 114 13.32 -9.81 -7.92
N ASN A 115 13.50 -9.65 -6.62
CA ASN A 115 12.61 -8.92 -5.72
C ASN A 115 13.47 -8.16 -4.68
N ALA A 116 13.12 -6.90 -4.41
CA ALA A 116 13.70 -6.12 -3.32
C ALA A 116 12.59 -5.47 -2.50
N ALA A 117 12.78 -5.37 -1.18
CA ALA A 117 11.95 -4.56 -0.33
C ALA A 117 12.62 -3.20 -0.14
N VAL A 118 11.87 -2.12 -0.39
CA VAL A 118 12.36 -0.75 -0.30
C VAL A 118 11.48 0.07 0.63
N MET A 119 12.07 1.02 1.34
CA MET A 119 11.34 1.95 2.20
C MET A 119 11.02 3.21 1.41
N CYS A 120 9.74 3.61 1.39
CA CYS A 120 9.33 4.87 0.77
C CYS A 120 9.88 6.06 1.58
N PRO A 121 10.70 6.95 1.00
CA PRO A 121 11.24 8.11 1.73
C PRO A 121 10.16 9.13 2.13
N ASN A 122 9.00 9.13 1.45
CA ASN A 122 7.93 10.08 1.72
C ASN A 122 6.93 9.63 2.79
N CYS A 123 6.61 8.33 2.87
CA CYS A 123 5.62 7.81 3.82
C CYS A 123 6.17 6.78 4.81
N SER A 124 7.46 6.46 4.70
CA SER A 124 8.17 5.51 5.56
C SER A 124 7.56 4.11 5.61
N LYS A 125 6.76 3.74 4.61
CA LYS A 125 6.19 2.39 4.46
C LYS A 125 7.04 1.57 3.50
N ALA A 126 7.28 0.32 3.88
CA ALA A 126 7.93 -0.65 3.03
C ALA A 126 7.03 -1.04 1.84
N TYR A 127 7.64 -1.29 0.69
CA TYR A 127 6.99 -1.91 -0.45
C TYR A 127 7.97 -2.79 -1.23
N LEU A 128 7.46 -3.82 -1.89
CA LEU A 128 8.24 -4.75 -2.69
C LEU A 128 8.34 -4.25 -4.14
N ILE A 129 9.53 -4.29 -4.72
CA ILE A 129 9.79 -4.13 -6.14
C ILE A 129 10.25 -5.47 -6.70
N SER A 130 9.81 -5.81 -7.92
CA SER A 130 10.18 -7.06 -8.57
C SER A 130 10.68 -6.79 -9.99
N GLY A 131 11.78 -7.43 -10.37
CA GLY A 131 12.32 -7.46 -11.72
C GLY A 131 11.39 -8.20 -12.66
N PHE A 132 10.55 -9.10 -12.14
CA PHE A 132 9.60 -9.87 -12.94
C PHE A 132 8.20 -9.22 -12.96
N LEU A 133 7.63 -8.90 -11.79
CA LEU A 133 6.26 -8.37 -11.72
C LEU A 133 6.18 -6.91 -12.18
N ASN A 134 7.18 -6.10 -11.85
CA ASN A 134 7.16 -4.66 -12.11
C ASN A 134 8.33 -4.24 -13.03
N LYS A 135 8.97 -5.19 -13.72
CA LYS A 135 10.14 -4.94 -14.59
C LYS A 135 11.23 -4.09 -13.93
N GLY A 136 11.40 -4.22 -12.62
CA GLY A 136 12.41 -3.46 -11.87
C GLY A 136 12.10 -2.00 -11.63
N VAL A 137 10.88 -1.53 -11.88
CA VAL A 137 10.40 -0.18 -11.57
C VAL A 137 9.07 -0.25 -10.83
N ARG A 138 8.96 0.39 -9.67
CA ARG A 138 7.67 0.49 -8.97
C ARG A 138 7.59 1.76 -8.16
N SER A 139 6.49 2.48 -8.34
CA SER A 139 6.15 3.56 -7.43
C SER A 139 5.56 3.05 -6.11
N CYS A 140 5.63 3.88 -5.07
CA CYS A 140 5.18 3.53 -3.74
C CYS A 140 3.66 3.31 -3.73
N PRO A 141 3.17 2.09 -3.46
CA PRO A 141 1.74 1.78 -3.50
C PRO A 141 0.93 2.46 -2.39
N HIS A 142 1.61 3.07 -1.42
CA HIS A 142 0.96 3.73 -0.29
C HIS A 142 0.70 5.22 -0.52
N CYS A 143 1.56 5.89 -1.31
CA CYS A 143 1.47 7.34 -1.47
C CYS A 143 1.72 7.86 -2.89
N GLY A 144 2.22 7.03 -3.80
CA GLY A 144 2.60 7.39 -5.18
C GLY A 144 3.75 8.39 -5.34
N LYS A 145 4.17 9.06 -4.26
CA LYS A 145 5.18 10.14 -4.31
C LYS A 145 6.65 9.72 -4.47
N SER A 146 6.96 8.43 -4.43
CA SER A 146 8.34 7.95 -4.60
C SER A 146 8.36 6.73 -5.49
N LYS A 147 9.47 6.55 -6.22
CA LYS A 147 9.66 5.46 -7.17
C LYS A 147 10.97 4.76 -6.88
N ALA A 148 10.93 3.43 -6.79
CA ALA A 148 12.09 2.58 -6.70
C ALA A 148 12.39 1.98 -8.08
N VAL A 149 13.68 1.88 -8.39
CA VAL A 149 14.20 1.38 -9.66
C VAL A 149 15.44 0.53 -9.37
N PHE A 150 15.56 -0.65 -9.99
CA PHE A 150 16.80 -1.42 -9.93
C PHE A 150 17.92 -0.69 -10.68
N ALA A 151 19.10 -0.60 -10.06
CA ALA A 151 20.22 0.17 -10.60
C ALA A 151 20.59 -0.23 -12.05
N GLU A 152 20.58 -1.54 -12.34
CA GLU A 152 20.91 -2.09 -13.66
C GLU A 152 19.81 -1.82 -14.70
N VAL A 153 18.55 -1.73 -14.24
CA VAL A 153 17.40 -1.46 -15.11
C VAL A 153 17.20 0.02 -15.34
N LYS A 154 17.77 0.88 -14.48
CA LYS A 154 17.56 2.32 -14.51
C LYS A 154 17.94 2.93 -15.86
N ALA A 155 19.13 2.61 -16.38
CA ALA A 155 19.63 3.20 -17.62
C ALA A 155 18.87 2.71 -18.87
N GLU A 156 18.55 1.42 -18.95
CA GLU A 156 17.74 0.88 -20.07
C GLU A 156 16.30 1.36 -20.01
N TRP A 157 15.71 1.45 -18.81
CA TRP A 157 14.35 1.95 -18.64
C TRP A 157 14.26 3.45 -18.95
N GLU A 158 15.19 4.27 -18.44
CA GLU A 158 15.26 5.70 -18.74
C GLU A 158 15.49 5.95 -20.24
N ALA A 159 16.28 5.12 -20.93
CA ALA A 159 16.50 5.24 -22.37
C ALA A 159 15.33 4.75 -23.24
N LEU A 160 14.60 3.70 -22.81
CA LEU A 160 13.41 3.21 -23.53
C LEU A 160 12.18 4.08 -23.32
N HIS A 161 12.11 4.79 -22.19
CA HIS A 161 10.92 5.55 -21.78
C HIS A 161 11.22 7.05 -21.64
N GLU A 162 12.29 7.55 -22.27
CA GLU A 162 12.58 9.00 -22.36
C GLU A 162 11.39 9.76 -22.98
N ASP A 163 10.67 9.09 -23.90
CA ASP A 163 9.48 9.62 -24.58
C ASP A 163 8.14 9.10 -24.01
N ASP A 164 8.14 8.04 -23.18
CA ASP A 164 6.92 7.42 -22.61
C ASP A 164 6.48 8.12 -21.31
N VAL A 165 6.26 9.44 -21.41
CA VAL A 165 5.56 10.18 -20.37
C VAL A 165 4.08 9.80 -20.42
N ILE A 166 3.72 8.73 -19.73
CA ILE A 166 2.32 8.40 -19.48
C ILE A 166 1.78 9.40 -18.47
N ASP A 167 0.77 10.18 -18.88
CA ASP A 167 0.07 11.08 -17.97
C ASP A 167 -0.50 10.29 -16.78
N SER A 168 -0.23 10.78 -15.57
CA SER A 168 -0.70 10.13 -14.33
C SER A 168 -2.22 10.16 -14.17
N GLU A 169 -2.93 10.96 -14.96
CA GLU A 169 -4.38 11.02 -15.03
C GLU A 169 -4.83 10.59 -16.43
N GLN A 170 -5.71 9.59 -16.49
CA GLN A 170 -6.28 9.07 -17.72
C GLN A 170 -7.80 9.15 -17.64
N GLU A 171 -8.43 9.47 -18.75
CA GLU A 171 -9.88 9.41 -18.88
C GLU A 171 -10.29 8.22 -19.76
N SER A 172 -11.37 7.57 -19.39
CA SER A 172 -11.95 6.48 -20.17
C SER A 172 -13.47 6.56 -20.18
N SER A 173 -14.08 5.98 -21.22
CA SER A 173 -15.53 5.84 -21.32
C SER A 173 -16.10 4.73 -20.44
N ARG A 174 -15.25 3.84 -19.89
CA ARG A 174 -15.66 2.68 -19.06
C ARG A 174 -14.52 2.23 -18.16
N LEU A 175 -14.81 1.33 -17.23
CA LEU A 175 -13.79 0.66 -16.43
C LEU A 175 -12.85 -0.14 -17.35
N ILE A 176 -11.58 0.25 -17.41
CA ILE A 176 -10.56 -0.32 -18.29
C ILE A 176 -9.24 -0.53 -17.54
N PHE A 177 -8.59 -1.65 -17.79
CA PHE A 177 -7.24 -1.94 -17.34
C PHE A 177 -6.35 -2.12 -18.54
N LYS A 178 -5.15 -1.53 -18.50
CA LYS A 178 -4.15 -1.68 -19.56
C LYS A 178 -2.79 -2.07 -18.97
N LYS A 179 -2.13 -3.04 -19.59
CA LYS A 179 -0.78 -3.49 -19.20
C LYS A 179 0.25 -2.38 -19.33
N GLU A 180 0.09 -1.49 -20.31
CA GLU A 180 0.98 -0.32 -20.51
C GLU A 180 0.97 0.64 -19.31
N TRP A 181 -0.10 0.65 -18.51
CA TRP A 181 -0.21 1.52 -17.33
C TRP A 181 0.37 0.91 -16.05
N LEU A 182 0.77 -0.36 -16.08
CA LEU A 182 1.31 -1.05 -14.90
C LEU A 182 2.62 -0.43 -14.44
N GLY A 183 2.68 -0.02 -13.17
CA GLY A 183 3.87 0.58 -12.56
C GLY A 183 4.00 2.09 -12.77
N TYR A 184 3.08 2.73 -13.49
CA TYR A 184 3.09 4.17 -13.77
C TYR A 184 2.22 5.00 -12.81
N ASP A 185 1.62 4.39 -11.78
CA ASP A 185 0.74 5.07 -10.81
C ASP A 185 -0.42 5.85 -11.46
N VAL A 186 -0.95 5.31 -12.55
CA VAL A 186 -2.02 5.93 -13.30
C VAL A 186 -3.32 5.94 -12.51
N TRP A 187 -3.94 7.10 -12.41
CA TRP A 187 -5.31 7.29 -11.98
C TRP A 187 -6.22 7.35 -13.19
N VAL A 188 -7.30 6.57 -13.16
CA VAL A 188 -8.24 6.49 -14.28
C VAL A 188 -9.60 7.01 -13.82
N THR A 189 -10.14 7.94 -14.58
CA THR A 189 -11.48 8.49 -14.40
C THR A 189 -12.41 7.97 -15.49
N PHE A 190 -13.59 7.51 -15.10
CA PHE A 190 -14.67 7.18 -16.03
C PHE A 190 -16.04 7.43 -15.39
N SER A 191 -17.06 7.60 -16.22
CA SER A 191 -18.43 7.77 -15.76
C SER A 191 -19.29 6.59 -16.24
N GLU A 192 -20.16 6.08 -15.36
CA GLU A 192 -21.22 5.13 -15.70
C GLU A 192 -22.53 5.67 -15.14
N GLU A 193 -23.55 5.81 -16.01
CA GLU A 193 -24.83 6.45 -15.68
C GLU A 193 -24.60 7.85 -15.08
N ASP A 194 -25.03 8.06 -13.84
CA ASP A 194 -24.91 9.33 -13.11
C ASP A 194 -23.75 9.32 -12.11
N THR A 195 -22.82 8.37 -12.19
CA THR A 195 -21.70 8.27 -11.23
C THR A 195 -20.36 8.34 -11.94
N THR A 196 -19.50 9.24 -11.46
CA THR A 196 -18.10 9.35 -11.91
C THR A 196 -17.17 8.72 -10.88
N TYR A 197 -16.32 7.82 -11.35
CA TYR A 197 -15.34 7.09 -10.55
C TYR A 197 -13.93 7.54 -10.91
N ARG A 198 -13.05 7.67 -9.91
CA ARG A 198 -11.61 7.89 -10.09
C ARG A 198 -10.82 6.89 -9.25
N TYR A 199 -10.11 5.97 -9.89
CA TYR A 199 -9.44 4.86 -9.20
C TYR A 199 -7.94 4.76 -9.55
N PRO A 200 -7.11 4.28 -8.59
CA PRO A 200 -5.73 3.92 -8.85
C PRO A 200 -5.69 2.60 -9.63
N HIS A 201 -5.18 2.64 -10.87
CA HIS A 201 -5.22 1.54 -11.84
C HIS A 201 -4.72 0.21 -11.23
N ASP A 202 -3.48 0.19 -10.76
CA ASP A 202 -2.80 -1.04 -10.32
C ASP A 202 -3.46 -1.64 -9.08
N GLN A 203 -3.86 -0.81 -8.11
CA GLN A 203 -4.49 -1.29 -6.88
C GLN A 203 -5.86 -1.90 -7.16
N LEU A 204 -6.66 -1.26 -8.03
CA LEU A 204 -7.97 -1.79 -8.38
C LEU A 204 -7.84 -3.09 -9.18
N LEU A 205 -6.95 -3.13 -10.16
CA LEU A 205 -6.67 -4.33 -10.96
C LEU A 205 -6.30 -5.53 -10.07
N GLN A 206 -5.36 -5.34 -9.14
CA GLN A 206 -4.95 -6.38 -8.19
C GLN A 206 -6.12 -6.89 -7.34
N THR A 207 -7.01 -5.97 -6.94
CA THR A 207 -8.21 -6.36 -6.19
C THR A 207 -9.17 -7.19 -7.06
N PHE A 208 -9.33 -6.85 -8.34
CA PHE A 208 -10.18 -7.58 -9.28
C PHE A 208 -9.63 -8.97 -9.59
N ILE A 209 -8.33 -9.08 -9.85
CA ILE A 209 -7.66 -10.38 -10.06
C ILE A 209 -7.84 -11.26 -8.82
N SER A 210 -7.50 -10.75 -7.64
CA SER A 210 -7.51 -11.53 -6.39
C SER A 210 -8.91 -11.97 -5.96
N ARG A 211 -9.94 -11.14 -6.18
CA ARG A 211 -11.31 -11.41 -5.70
C ARG A 211 -12.20 -12.07 -6.72
N LEU A 212 -12.13 -11.64 -7.98
CA LEU A 212 -13.05 -12.08 -9.02
C LEU A 212 -12.41 -13.15 -9.91
N GLY A 213 -11.08 -13.13 -10.10
CA GLY A 213 -10.38 -14.09 -10.95
C GLY A 213 -10.79 -14.03 -12.44
N ILE A 214 -11.42 -12.94 -12.88
CA ILE A 214 -12.04 -12.83 -14.21
C ILE A 214 -11.15 -12.21 -15.29
N ILE A 215 -9.98 -11.65 -14.92
CA ILE A 215 -9.11 -10.91 -15.85
C ILE A 215 -8.00 -11.83 -16.40
N GLU A 216 -7.32 -12.56 -15.52
CA GLU A 216 -6.24 -13.48 -15.90
C GLU A 216 -6.78 -14.66 -16.74
N GLY A 217 -6.03 -15.05 -17.78
CA GLY A 217 -6.42 -16.13 -18.68
C GLY A 217 -7.36 -15.72 -19.82
N THR A 218 -7.78 -14.45 -19.88
CA THR A 218 -8.59 -13.94 -20.99
C THR A 218 -7.70 -13.50 -22.14
N LYS A 219 -8.11 -13.79 -23.39
CA LYS A 219 -7.31 -13.41 -24.57
C LYS A 219 -7.02 -11.92 -24.65
N SER A 220 -8.00 -11.09 -24.32
CA SER A 220 -7.85 -9.62 -24.35
C SER A 220 -6.81 -9.14 -23.34
N TRP A 221 -6.73 -9.77 -22.17
CA TRP A 221 -5.69 -9.43 -21.20
C TRP A 221 -4.34 -10.01 -21.57
N ASP A 222 -4.28 -11.31 -21.89
CA ASP A 222 -3.03 -12.02 -22.09
C ASP A 222 -2.31 -11.56 -23.36
N HIS A 223 -3.04 -11.39 -24.47
CA HIS A 223 -2.48 -10.96 -25.75
C HIS A 223 -2.51 -9.45 -25.95
N ASP A 224 -3.68 -8.82 -25.81
CA ASP A 224 -3.82 -7.40 -26.17
C ASP A 224 -3.36 -6.46 -25.03
N GLY A 225 -3.25 -7.00 -23.81
CA GLY A 225 -2.90 -6.22 -22.63
C GLY A 225 -3.98 -5.23 -22.23
N ILE A 226 -5.22 -5.39 -22.70
CA ILE A 226 -6.32 -4.49 -22.40
C ILE A 226 -7.53 -5.31 -21.94
N TYR A 227 -8.10 -4.94 -20.81
CA TYR A 227 -9.35 -5.53 -20.33
C TYR A 227 -10.34 -4.42 -20.01
N SER A 228 -11.54 -4.48 -20.58
CA SER A 228 -12.58 -3.47 -20.32
C SER A 228 -13.90 -4.13 -19.93
N PHE A 229 -14.64 -3.48 -19.04
CA PHE A 229 -15.97 -3.94 -18.62
C PHE A 229 -17.03 -3.20 -19.42
N PRO A 230 -17.85 -3.89 -20.24
CA PRO A 230 -18.93 -3.24 -20.96
C PRO A 230 -19.99 -2.62 -20.05
N ARG A 231 -20.20 -3.24 -18.87
CA ARG A 231 -21.11 -2.79 -17.81
C ARG A 231 -20.56 -3.24 -16.46
N LEU A 232 -20.78 -2.46 -15.41
CA LEU A 232 -20.44 -2.87 -14.05
C LEU A 232 -21.51 -3.80 -13.45
N SER A 233 -21.08 -4.97 -13.00
CA SER A 233 -21.88 -5.84 -12.14
C SER A 233 -22.08 -5.21 -10.75
N GLY A 234 -23.09 -5.69 -10.01
CA GLY A 234 -23.36 -5.19 -8.65
C GLY A 234 -22.19 -5.37 -7.68
N GLU A 235 -21.38 -6.42 -7.84
CA GLU A 235 -20.17 -6.63 -7.03
C GLU A 235 -19.07 -5.63 -7.39
N GLN A 236 -18.87 -5.35 -8.68
CA GLN A 236 -17.91 -4.35 -9.14
C GLN A 236 -18.31 -2.94 -8.66
N LYS A 237 -19.60 -2.59 -8.73
CA LYS A 237 -20.12 -1.34 -8.16
C LYS A 237 -19.84 -1.24 -6.66
N LYS A 238 -19.99 -2.33 -5.90
CA LYS A 238 -19.63 -2.38 -4.46
C LYS A 238 -18.14 -2.14 -4.24
N MET A 239 -17.26 -2.72 -5.06
CA MET A 239 -15.81 -2.52 -4.95
C MET A 239 -15.38 -1.09 -5.31
N LEU A 240 -16.08 -0.47 -6.27
CA LEU A 240 -15.84 0.88 -6.74
C LEU A 240 -16.43 1.98 -5.85
N LYS A 241 -17.29 1.62 -4.88
CA LYS A 241 -17.94 2.59 -3.97
C LYS A 241 -16.96 3.53 -3.26
N ARG A 242 -15.73 3.08 -3.00
CA ARG A 242 -14.66 3.88 -2.37
C ARG A 242 -13.94 4.86 -3.32
N TYR A 243 -14.25 4.82 -4.60
CA TYR A 243 -13.62 5.60 -5.67
C TYR A 243 -14.61 6.55 -6.36
N ILE A 244 -15.80 6.76 -5.79
CA ILE A 244 -16.78 7.72 -6.30
C ILE A 244 -16.28 9.14 -6.01
N ILE A 245 -16.20 9.98 -7.03
CA ILE A 245 -15.84 11.40 -6.89
C ILE A 245 -17.02 12.33 -7.08
N GLU A 246 -17.96 11.98 -7.96
CA GLU A 246 -19.14 12.78 -8.24
C GLU A 246 -20.32 11.85 -8.50
N VAL A 247 -21.47 12.20 -7.93
CA VAL A 247 -22.76 11.65 -8.30
C VAL A 247 -23.51 12.81 -8.95
N ARG A 248 -23.73 12.72 -10.26
CA ARG A 248 -24.58 13.67 -10.97
C ARG A 248 -25.95 13.55 -10.34
N ASN A 249 -26.35 14.56 -9.58
CA ASN A 249 -27.72 14.61 -9.10
C ASN A 249 -28.59 14.70 -10.35
N VAL A 250 -29.31 13.61 -10.64
CA VAL A 250 -30.46 13.70 -11.54
C VAL A 250 -31.29 14.83 -10.97
N PRO A 251 -31.57 15.91 -11.72
CA PRO A 251 -32.44 16.95 -11.22
C PRO A 251 -33.70 16.23 -10.74
N GLU A 252 -34.00 16.35 -9.44
CA GLU A 252 -35.24 15.83 -8.88
C GLU A 252 -36.33 16.23 -9.86
N ALA A 253 -37.07 15.24 -10.38
CA ALA A 253 -38.12 15.50 -11.34
C ALA A 253 -38.95 16.65 -10.78
N THR A 254 -38.81 17.83 -11.40
CA THR A 254 -39.48 19.01 -10.89
C THR A 254 -40.96 18.68 -10.89
N GLN A 255 -41.69 19.06 -9.84
CA GLN A 255 -43.12 18.81 -9.70
C GLN A 255 -43.95 19.28 -10.92
N ALA A 256 -43.35 20.05 -11.82
CA ALA A 256 -43.85 20.36 -13.16
C ALA A 256 -44.18 19.12 -14.03
N ALA A 257 -43.54 17.96 -13.81
CA ALA A 257 -43.87 16.70 -14.50
C ALA A 257 -45.07 15.97 -13.87
N GLU A 258 -45.41 16.26 -12.61
CA GLU A 258 -46.59 15.68 -11.92
C GLU A 258 -47.84 16.57 -12.03
N THR A 259 -47.66 17.88 -12.19
CA THR A 259 -48.75 18.76 -12.65
C THR A 259 -48.97 18.48 -14.12
N GLY A 260 -49.99 17.71 -14.49
CA GLY A 260 -50.36 17.36 -15.87
C GLY A 260 -50.62 18.58 -16.76
N PHE A 261 -49.57 19.30 -17.12
CA PHE A 261 -49.60 20.41 -18.03
C PHE A 261 -49.65 19.82 -19.44
N GLU A 262 -50.87 19.63 -19.93
CA GLU A 262 -51.12 19.34 -21.33
C GLU A 262 -50.56 20.50 -22.15
N LEU A 263 -49.44 20.27 -22.86
CA LEU A 263 -49.00 21.18 -23.90
C LEU A 263 -50.16 21.28 -24.90
N PRO A 264 -50.74 22.47 -25.12
CA PRO A 264 -51.81 22.62 -26.09
C PRO A 264 -51.29 22.15 -27.45
N GLU A 265 -52.07 21.30 -28.11
CA GLU A 265 -51.76 20.84 -29.46
C GLU A 265 -51.41 22.06 -30.32
N ILE A 266 -50.16 22.11 -30.78
CA ILE A 266 -49.74 23.10 -31.76
C ILE A 266 -50.57 22.79 -32.99
N LYS A 267 -51.62 23.60 -33.23
CA LYS A 267 -52.34 23.60 -34.50
C LYS A 267 -51.30 23.85 -35.57
N THR A 268 -50.90 22.79 -36.26
CA THR A 268 -50.05 22.86 -37.44
C THR A 268 -50.70 23.86 -38.37
N ALA A 269 -50.00 24.97 -38.60
CA ALA A 269 -50.45 26.00 -39.52
C ALA A 269 -50.79 25.32 -40.85
N LYS A 270 -52.00 25.58 -41.35
CA LYS A 270 -52.45 25.14 -42.66
C LYS A 270 -51.35 25.41 -43.67
N LYS A 271 -51.03 24.39 -44.46
CA LYS A 271 -50.21 24.48 -45.68
C LYS A 271 -50.63 25.73 -46.47
N ALA A 272 -49.65 26.57 -46.78
CA ALA A 272 -49.76 27.58 -47.81
C ALA A 272 -49.67 26.90 -49.19
N GLU A 273 -50.75 26.25 -49.60
CA GLU A 273 -51.05 25.94 -50.99
C GLU A 273 -52.34 26.73 -51.26
N ASP A 274 -52.20 27.96 -51.77
CA ASP A 274 -53.24 28.76 -52.45
C ASP A 274 -52.73 30.22 -52.53
N LEU A 275 -51.79 30.47 -53.43
CA LEU A 275 -51.42 31.83 -53.90
C LEU A 275 -50.69 31.71 -55.24
N GLU A 276 -51.37 31.12 -56.21
CA GLU A 276 -51.11 31.32 -57.64
C GLU A 276 -52.47 31.58 -58.31
N ASP A 277 -52.77 32.85 -58.58
CA ASP A 277 -53.52 33.36 -59.72
C ASP A 277 -53.29 34.88 -59.85
#